data_AF-A0A7S7ERH3-F1
#
_entry.id   AF-A0A7S7ERH3-F1
#
_cell.length_a   1.000
_cell.length_b   1.000
_cell.length_c   1.000
_cell.angle_alpha   90.00
_cell.angle_beta   90.00
_cell.angle_gamma   90.00
#
_symmetry.space_group_name_H-M   'P 1'
#
loop_
_entity.id
_entity.type
_entity.pdbx_description
1 polymer ?
#
loop_
_entity_poly.entity_id
_entity_poly.type
_entity_poly.pdbx_seq_one_letter_code
_entity_poly.pdbx_strand_id
1 'polypeptide(L)'
;MKRRIAISVLLVSVLIISSFGFAFGANSYTVQQGDVLWKIAEKYELSYQELAKFNQLKDPNLIYSGQLLQIPSIPKEIAPSPIAKDASSPPCPCGKRGQSCGQYLKKRGHLYH
;
A
#
# COMPACT_ATOMS: atom_id res chain seq x y z
N MET A 1 30.18 -42.64 20.11
CA MET A 1 29.51 -42.85 18.80
C MET A 1 28.43 -41.81 18.50
N LYS A 2 27.50 -41.48 19.41
CA LYS A 2 26.39 -40.53 19.18
C LYS A 2 26.81 -39.08 18.86
N ARG A 3 27.91 -38.57 19.46
CA ARG A 3 28.42 -37.20 19.21
C ARG A 3 29.07 -37.01 17.83
N ARG A 4 29.64 -38.07 17.25
CA ARG A 4 30.25 -38.04 15.91
C ARG A 4 29.18 -38.08 14.82
N ILE A 5 28.07 -38.79 15.07
CA ILE A 5 26.90 -38.85 14.19
C ILE A 5 26.18 -37.48 14.13
N ALA A 6 26.08 -36.76 15.26
CA ALA A 6 25.44 -35.45 15.30
C ALA A 6 26.19 -34.36 14.48
N ILE A 7 27.52 -34.39 14.49
CA ILE A 7 28.34 -33.40 13.77
C ILE A 7 28.27 -33.62 12.26
N SER A 8 28.28 -34.87 11.79
CA SER A 8 28.14 -35.17 10.37
C SER A 8 26.76 -34.85 9.82
N VAL A 9 25.69 -35.04 10.60
CA VAL A 9 24.33 -34.65 10.19
C VAL A 9 24.18 -33.14 10.04
N LEU A 10 24.84 -32.34 10.90
CA LEU A 10 24.85 -30.87 10.80
C LEU A 10 25.63 -30.35 9.59
N LEU A 11 26.76 -30.97 9.25
CA LEU A 11 27.56 -30.56 8.09
C LEU A 11 26.87 -30.94 6.77
N VAL A 12 26.19 -32.10 6.73
CA VAL A 12 25.42 -32.53 5.56
C VAL A 12 24.17 -31.67 5.36
N SER A 13 23.48 -31.25 6.43
CA SER A 13 22.30 -30.39 6.30
C SER A 13 22.64 -28.98 5.77
N VAL A 14 23.76 -28.38 6.20
CA VAL A 14 24.22 -27.07 5.70
C VAL A 14 24.53 -27.10 4.19
N LEU A 15 25.10 -28.20 3.68
CA LEU A 15 25.40 -28.37 2.24
C LEU A 15 24.14 -28.59 1.38
N ILE A 16 23.07 -29.15 1.96
CA ILE A 16 21.80 -29.36 1.25
C ILE A 16 21.00 -28.05 1.17
N ILE A 17 21.02 -27.23 2.23
CA ILE A 17 20.28 -25.96 2.28
C ILE A 17 20.83 -24.93 1.29
N SER A 18 22.15 -24.93 1.02
CA SER A 18 22.76 -23.99 0.06
C SER A 18 22.29 -24.18 -1.40
N SER A 19 21.75 -25.35 -1.72
CA SER A 19 21.27 -25.68 -3.08
C SER A 19 19.76 -25.47 -3.25
N PHE A 20 19.05 -25.17 -2.16
CA PHE A 20 17.63 -24.85 -2.20
C PHE A 20 17.45 -23.36 -2.51
N GLY A 21 17.37 -23.02 -3.79
CA GLY A 21 16.98 -21.70 -4.25
C GLY A 21 15.54 -21.41 -3.88
N PHE A 22 15.33 -20.57 -2.87
CA PHE A 22 14.01 -20.06 -2.54
C PHE A 22 13.62 -19.00 -3.57
N ALA A 23 12.75 -19.36 -4.52
CA ALA A 23 12.20 -18.40 -5.47
C ALA A 23 11.16 -17.52 -4.75
N PHE A 24 11.59 -16.37 -4.25
CA PHE A 24 10.68 -15.33 -3.79
C PHE A 24 9.98 -14.70 -4.99
N GLY A 25 8.71 -15.06 -5.21
CA GLY A 25 7.86 -14.47 -6.23
C GLY A 25 7.46 -13.04 -5.86
N ALA A 26 8.38 -12.08 -6.01
CA ALA A 26 8.03 -10.66 -5.97
C ALA A 26 7.50 -10.25 -7.35
N ASN A 27 6.24 -9.80 -7.41
CA ASN A 27 5.73 -9.18 -8.63
C ASN A 27 6.52 -7.88 -8.86
N SER A 28 6.94 -7.62 -10.08
CA SER A 28 7.67 -6.39 -10.42
C SER A 28 6.97 -5.64 -11.55
N TYR A 29 7.07 -4.32 -11.51
CA TYR A 29 6.49 -3.41 -12.50
C TYR A 29 7.55 -2.44 -12.98
N THR A 30 7.80 -2.42 -14.28
CA THR A 30 8.66 -1.42 -14.91
C THR A 30 7.84 -0.18 -15.23
N VAL A 31 8.18 0.93 -14.60
CA VAL A 31 7.53 2.24 -14.79
C VAL A 31 7.65 2.67 -16.25
N GLN A 32 6.54 3.06 -16.86
CA GLN A 32 6.47 3.57 -18.22
C GLN A 32 6.43 5.10 -18.23
N GLN A 33 6.67 5.69 -19.40
CA GLN A 33 6.63 7.13 -19.55
C GLN A 33 5.21 7.66 -19.27
N GLY A 34 5.11 8.62 -18.36
CA GLY A 34 3.83 9.23 -17.97
C GLY A 34 3.10 8.49 -16.84
N ASP A 35 3.69 7.41 -16.31
CA ASP A 35 3.17 6.77 -15.11
C ASP A 35 3.39 7.64 -13.87
N VAL A 36 2.47 7.49 -12.92
CA VAL A 36 2.56 8.07 -11.59
C VAL A 36 2.32 6.98 -10.56
N LEU A 37 3.03 7.06 -9.42
CA LEU A 37 3.00 6.01 -8.39
C LEU A 37 1.58 5.71 -7.90
N TRP A 38 0.73 6.74 -7.81
CA TRP A 38 -0.69 6.60 -7.47
C TRP A 38 -1.43 5.62 -8.39
N LYS A 39 -1.31 5.79 -9.72
CA LYS A 39 -2.02 4.96 -10.70
C LYS A 39 -1.52 3.52 -10.70
N ILE A 40 -0.21 3.35 -10.49
CA ILE A 40 0.39 2.02 -10.36
C ILE A 40 -0.15 1.35 -9.10
N ALA A 41 -0.13 2.03 -7.96
CA ALA A 41 -0.63 1.48 -6.70
C ALA A 41 -2.13 1.12 -6.78
N GLU A 42 -2.94 1.99 -7.39
CA GLU A 42 -4.38 1.75 -7.63
C GLU A 42 -4.61 0.49 -8.49
N LYS A 43 -3.81 0.28 -9.55
CA LYS A 43 -3.87 -0.92 -10.39
C LYS A 43 -3.63 -2.21 -9.61
N TYR A 44 -2.82 -2.14 -8.55
CA TYR A 44 -2.51 -3.28 -7.68
C TYR A 44 -3.31 -3.27 -6.37
N GLU A 45 -4.32 -2.41 -6.25
CA GLU A 45 -5.14 -2.22 -5.04
C GLU A 45 -4.34 -1.94 -3.75
N LEU A 46 -3.18 -1.28 -3.89
CA LEU A 46 -2.30 -0.88 -2.78
C LEU A 46 -2.42 0.62 -2.51
N SER A 47 -2.09 1.05 -1.29
CA SER A 47 -1.81 2.48 -1.08
C SER A 47 -0.47 2.84 -1.72
N TYR A 48 -0.42 3.98 -2.40
CA TYR A 48 0.84 4.53 -2.94
C TYR A 48 1.90 4.72 -1.84
N GLN A 49 1.48 4.95 -0.59
CA GLN A 49 2.37 5.12 0.56
C GLN A 49 3.03 3.80 0.94
N GLU A 50 2.28 2.71 0.88
CA GLU A 50 2.78 1.36 1.16
C GLU A 50 3.73 0.94 0.05
N LEU A 51 3.35 1.18 -1.21
CA LEU A 51 4.20 0.90 -2.36
C LEU A 51 5.51 1.73 -2.31
N ALA A 52 5.44 3.00 -1.94
CA ALA A 52 6.62 3.86 -1.77
C ALA A 52 7.54 3.35 -0.65
N LYS A 53 6.98 3.00 0.50
CA LYS A 53 7.72 2.47 1.65
C LYS A 53 8.39 1.15 1.31
N PHE A 54 7.67 0.24 0.64
CA PHE A 54 8.19 -1.06 0.23
C PHE A 54 9.39 -0.92 -0.72
N ASN A 55 9.33 0.05 -1.63
CA ASN A 55 10.41 0.35 -2.57
C ASN A 55 11.42 1.38 -2.06
N GLN A 56 11.33 1.79 -0.79
CA GLN A 56 12.22 2.76 -0.15
C GLN A 56 12.36 4.08 -0.94
N LEU A 57 11.26 4.53 -1.57
CA LEU A 57 11.25 5.76 -2.34
C LEU A 57 11.38 6.96 -1.40
N LYS A 58 12.39 7.81 -1.65
CA LYS A 58 12.59 9.07 -0.89
C LYS A 58 11.47 10.07 -1.14
N ASP A 59 11.04 10.18 -2.39
CA ASP A 59 9.92 11.01 -2.81
C ASP A 59 8.92 10.14 -3.60
N PRO A 60 7.71 9.88 -3.06
CA PRO A 60 6.67 9.13 -3.76
C PRO A 60 6.16 9.78 -5.06
N ASN A 61 6.39 11.09 -5.23
CA ASN A 61 5.96 11.82 -6.43
C ASN A 61 6.98 11.75 -7.56
N LEU A 62 8.19 11.25 -7.28
CA LEU A 62 9.30 11.23 -8.23
C LEU A 62 9.69 9.79 -8.56
N ILE A 63 9.11 9.27 -9.65
CA ILE A 63 9.47 7.98 -10.24
C ILE A 63 9.92 8.19 -11.68
N TYR A 64 10.85 7.35 -12.16
CA TYR A 64 11.43 7.48 -13.48
C TYR A 64 11.00 6.36 -14.42
N SER A 65 10.81 6.68 -15.70
CA SER A 65 10.61 5.67 -16.74
C SER A 65 11.75 4.65 -16.75
N GLY A 66 11.41 3.37 -16.84
CA GLY A 66 12.35 2.25 -16.76
C GLY A 66 12.71 1.81 -15.35
N GLN A 67 12.24 2.52 -14.31
CA GLN A 67 12.46 2.12 -12.93
C GLN A 67 11.68 0.84 -12.61
N LEU A 68 12.35 -0.11 -11.96
CA LEU A 68 11.71 -1.34 -11.49
C LEU A 68 11.12 -1.09 -10.10
N LEU A 69 9.80 -1.22 -9.98
CA LEU A 69 9.08 -1.22 -8.71
C LEU A 69 8.73 -2.65 -8.33
N GLN A 70 9.07 -3.04 -7.11
CA GLN A 70 8.61 -4.28 -6.52
C GLN A 70 7.19 -4.06 -5.96
N ILE A 71 6.27 -4.90 -6.40
CA ILE A 71 4.88 -4.89 -5.99
C ILE A 71 4.71 -5.97 -4.91
N PRO A 72 4.44 -5.59 -3.66
CA PRO A 72 4.16 -6.57 -2.62
C PRO A 72 2.85 -7.28 -2.94
N SER A 73 2.90 -8.60 -3.14
CA SER A 73 1.71 -9.46 -3.10
C SER A 73 1.34 -9.70 -1.65
N ILE A 74 0.91 -8.64 -0.96
CA ILE A 74 0.19 -8.83 0.29
C ILE A 74 -1.18 -9.39 -0.10
N PRO A 75 -1.57 -10.59 0.38
CA PRO A 75 -2.98 -10.91 0.41
C PRO A 75 -3.62 -9.69 1.03
N LYS A 76 -4.55 -9.07 0.31
CA LYS A 76 -5.45 -8.07 0.88
C LYS A 76 -6.15 -8.84 1.98
N GLU A 77 -5.53 -8.82 3.17
CA GLU A 77 -6.14 -9.30 4.39
C GLU A 77 -7.51 -8.69 4.33
N ILE A 78 -8.53 -9.52 4.59
CA ILE A 78 -9.92 -9.11 4.62
C ILE A 78 -10.01 -8.17 5.83
N ALA A 79 -9.41 -6.99 5.68
CA ALA A 79 -9.54 -5.89 6.57
C ALA A 79 -11.05 -5.66 6.54
N PRO A 80 -11.73 -5.75 7.69
CA PRO A 80 -13.12 -5.36 7.74
C PRO A 80 -13.18 -3.99 7.07
N SER A 81 -13.97 -3.95 6.00
CA SER A 81 -14.21 -2.78 5.17
C SER A 81 -14.19 -1.52 6.05
N PRO A 82 -13.57 -0.40 5.64
CA PRO A 82 -13.68 0.84 6.36
C PRO A 82 -15.13 1.32 6.28
N ILE A 83 -16.01 0.72 7.08
CA ILE A 83 -17.25 1.29 7.56
C ILE A 83 -16.80 2.41 8.50
N ALA A 84 -16.36 3.53 7.94
CA ALA A 84 -16.28 4.86 8.56
C ALA A 84 -15.35 5.77 7.74
N LYS A 85 -15.70 6.04 6.47
CA LYS A 85 -15.38 7.35 5.88
C LYS A 85 -16.63 8.22 5.70
N ASP A 86 -17.72 7.88 6.39
CA ASP A 86 -18.97 8.66 6.39
C ASP A 86 -19.41 9.10 7.81
N ALA A 87 -18.56 8.98 8.82
CA ALA A 87 -18.89 9.34 10.21
C ALA A 87 -17.91 10.34 10.86
N SER A 88 -17.31 11.24 10.07
CA SER A 88 -16.62 12.43 10.59
C SER A 88 -17.29 13.75 10.21
N SER A 89 -18.59 13.74 9.89
CA SER A 89 -19.38 14.93 10.19
C SER A 89 -19.55 14.97 11.72
N PRO A 90 -19.13 16.04 12.42
CA PRO A 90 -19.58 16.20 13.80
C PRO A 90 -21.10 16.14 13.79
N PRO A 91 -21.76 15.42 14.72
CA PRO A 91 -23.20 15.52 14.84
C PRO A 91 -23.51 17.01 14.98
N CYS A 92 -24.21 17.58 14.00
CA CYS A 92 -24.74 18.92 14.12
C CYS A 92 -25.41 18.97 15.50
N PRO A 93 -25.05 19.92 16.39
CA PRO A 93 -25.78 20.08 17.62
C PRO A 93 -27.19 20.51 17.22
N CYS A 94 -28.09 19.54 17.06
CA CYS A 94 -29.49 19.77 16.73
C CYS A 94 -30.22 20.21 18.00
N GLY A 95 -29.82 21.37 18.51
CA GLY A 95 -30.56 22.14 19.48
C GLY A 95 -31.03 23.43 18.82
N LYS A 96 -32.34 23.49 18.54
CA LYS A 96 -33.14 24.63 18.03
C LYS A 96 -33.35 24.68 16.50
N ARG A 97 -34.64 24.56 16.16
CA ARG A 97 -35.27 24.79 14.86
C ARG A 97 -34.76 26.08 14.20
N GLY A 98 -34.40 25.94 12.92
CA GLY A 98 -34.50 26.97 11.87
C GLY A 98 -33.81 28.30 12.15
N GLN A 99 -32.62 28.51 11.56
CA GLN A 99 -32.24 29.81 10.96
C GLN A 99 -30.86 29.82 10.26
N SER A 100 -29.95 28.86 10.48
CA SER A 100 -28.55 29.04 10.00
C SER A 100 -28.09 28.16 8.82
N CYS A 101 -28.80 27.07 8.48
CA CYS A 101 -28.33 26.17 7.40
C CYS A 101 -28.55 26.74 5.97
N GLY A 102 -29.38 27.78 5.83
CA GLY A 102 -29.70 28.40 4.52
C GLY A 102 -28.79 29.57 4.10
N GLN A 103 -27.88 30.03 4.96
CA GLN A 103 -27.09 31.25 4.67
C GLN A 103 -25.71 31.00 4.02
N TYR A 104 -25.28 29.75 3.88
CA TYR A 104 -23.94 29.45 3.34
C TYR A 104 -23.89 29.30 1.80
N LEU A 105 -25.05 29.24 1.12
CA LEU A 105 -25.15 29.12 -0.35
C LEU A 105 -25.59 30.42 -1.04
N LYS A 106 -25.33 31.59 -0.44
CA LYS A 106 -25.59 32.91 -1.08
C LYS A 106 -24.33 33.79 -1.22
N LYS A 107 -23.14 33.28 -0.89
CA LYS A 107 -21.86 34.03 -0.97
C LYS A 107 -20.74 33.35 -1.75
N ARG A 108 -21.07 32.43 -2.66
CA ARG A 108 -20.15 32.03 -3.74
C ARG A 108 -20.92 31.97 -5.05
N GLY A 109 -21.19 33.15 -5.60
CA GLY A 109 -21.32 33.27 -7.05
C GLY A 109 -19.95 32.96 -7.65
N HIS A 110 -19.73 31.71 -8.03
CA HIS A 110 -18.69 31.32 -8.98
C HIS A 110 -19.29 30.24 -9.86
N LEU A 111 -19.56 30.63 -11.10
CA LEU A 111 -19.85 29.76 -12.24
C LEU A 111 -18.93 28.55 -12.22
N TYR A 112 -19.49 27.35 -12.17
CA TYR A 112 -19.11 26.23 -13.04
C TYR A 112 -20.39 25.38 -13.26
N HIS A 113 -20.58 25.00 -14.52
CA HIS A 113 -21.79 24.44 -15.14
C HIS A 113 -22.59 23.44 -14.30
#